data_AF-A0AAV4VKK5-F1
#
_entry.id   AF-A0AAV4VKK5-F1
#
_cell.length_a   1.000
_cell.length_b   1.000
_cell.length_c   1.000
_cell.angle_alpha   90.00
_cell.angle_beta   90.00
_cell.angle_gamma   90.00
#
_symmetry.space_group_name_H-M   'P 1'
#
loop_
_entity.id
_entity.type
_entity.pdbx_description
1 polymer ?
#
loop_
_entity_poly.entity_id
_entity_poly.type
_entity_poly.pdbx_seq_one_letter_code
_entity_poly.pdbx_strand_id
1 'polypeptide(L)'
;DPSSDADPVTEEELLQKDVITPDDVLRLNKITENYLCSPEANVYDIDFTRLKIRDMETGTVLLKLQSPHHLLIIKINEYYLNAWQQNFFQPYSSIGKDDDLDYRDQEQEEADPNAGRFVRYQFTPQFLKLKTVGATVEFTVGEKPVNKFRMIERHYFREKILKTFDFEFGFCIPNSKNSCEHIYEFPVLDPDVCDDMIANPFETRSDSFYFVDDRLIMHNKADYAYNGGLQQ
;
A
#
# COMPACT_ATOMS: atom_id res chain seq x y z
N ASP A 1 -15.79 15.26 20.46
CA ASP A 1 -15.58 14.20 19.45
C ASP A 1 -15.73 12.87 20.17
N PRO A 2 -16.70 12.00 19.87
CA PRO A 2 -17.03 10.87 20.73
C PRO A 2 -16.14 9.63 20.50
N SER A 3 -14.97 9.77 19.87
CA SER A 3 -14.09 8.65 19.51
C SER A 3 -12.88 8.43 20.43
N SER A 4 -12.74 9.16 21.55
CA SER A 4 -11.54 9.09 22.41
C SER A 4 -11.63 8.17 23.63
N ASP A 5 -12.76 7.50 23.89
CA ASP A 5 -13.00 6.73 25.13
C ASP A 5 -12.98 5.20 24.95
N ALA A 6 -12.71 4.69 23.75
CA ALA A 6 -12.58 3.25 23.53
C ALA A 6 -11.11 2.82 23.69
N ASP A 7 -10.87 1.79 24.51
CA ASP A 7 -9.53 1.24 24.75
C ASP A 7 -8.84 0.86 23.42
N PRO A 8 -7.52 1.02 23.26
CA PRO A 8 -6.83 0.54 22.08
C PRO A 8 -7.04 -0.99 21.92
N VAL A 9 -7.12 -1.45 20.68
CA VAL A 9 -7.21 -2.88 20.35
C VAL A 9 -5.89 -3.37 19.79
N THR A 10 -5.53 -4.61 20.09
CA THR A 10 -4.32 -5.28 19.58
C THR A 10 -4.60 -6.04 18.29
N GLU A 11 -3.57 -6.28 17.49
CA GLU A 11 -3.68 -7.12 16.28
C GLU A 11 -4.15 -8.53 16.65
N GLU A 12 -3.62 -9.10 17.74
CA GLU A 12 -3.96 -10.43 18.21
C GLU A 12 -5.45 -10.56 18.53
N GLU A 13 -6.05 -9.55 19.16
CA GLU A 13 -7.48 -9.51 19.43
C GLU A 13 -8.31 -9.44 18.14
N LEU A 14 -7.86 -8.69 17.14
CA LEU A 14 -8.54 -8.60 15.85
C LEU A 14 -8.46 -9.90 15.06
N LEU A 15 -7.33 -10.60 15.10
CA LEU A 15 -7.15 -11.88 14.43
C LEU A 15 -8.04 -13.00 15.01
N GLN A 16 -8.57 -12.83 16.22
CA GLN A 16 -9.55 -13.77 16.81
C GLN A 16 -11.00 -13.45 16.44
N LYS A 17 -11.27 -12.34 15.72
CA LYS A 17 -12.63 -11.96 15.32
C LYS A 17 -13.04 -12.62 14.01
N ASP A 18 -14.29 -13.06 13.95
CA ASP A 18 -14.92 -13.51 12.70
C ASP A 18 -15.13 -12.36 11.70
N VAL A 19 -15.34 -11.15 12.22
CA VAL A 19 -15.59 -9.95 11.43
C VAL A 19 -14.84 -8.78 12.06
N ILE A 20 -13.99 -8.15 11.26
CA ILE A 20 -13.28 -6.92 11.60
C ILE A 20 -14.03 -5.74 10.95
N THR A 21 -14.32 -4.73 11.76
CA THR A 21 -15.12 -3.56 11.38
C THR A 21 -14.26 -2.30 11.24
N PRO A 22 -14.79 -1.21 10.65
CA PRO A 22 -14.07 0.07 10.61
C PRO A 22 -13.66 0.60 12.00
N ASP A 23 -14.54 0.47 13.00
CA ASP A 23 -14.27 0.93 14.37
C ASP A 23 -13.12 0.16 15.03
N ASP A 24 -12.95 -1.11 14.66
CA ASP A 24 -11.85 -1.94 15.14
C ASP A 24 -10.50 -1.40 14.68
N VAL A 25 -10.34 -1.13 13.38
CA VAL A 25 -9.06 -0.66 12.84
C VAL A 25 -8.75 0.79 13.22
N LEU A 26 -9.77 1.60 13.52
CA LEU A 26 -9.58 2.96 14.04
C LEU A 26 -8.94 2.98 15.43
N ARG A 27 -9.10 1.90 16.21
CA ARG A 27 -8.52 1.71 17.55
C ARG A 27 -7.11 1.12 17.55
N LEU A 28 -6.56 0.74 16.40
CA LEU A 28 -5.17 0.27 16.29
C LEU A 28 -4.18 1.41 16.52
N ASN A 29 -3.23 1.23 17.45
CA ASN A 29 -2.23 2.26 17.73
C ASN A 29 -0.90 2.07 16.99
N LYS A 30 -0.75 0.93 16.29
CA LYS A 30 0.49 0.50 15.63
C LYS A 30 0.19 -0.13 14.28
N ILE A 31 1.23 -0.20 13.44
CA ILE A 31 1.19 -1.01 12.22
C ILE A 31 0.92 -2.47 12.60
N THR A 32 0.13 -3.16 11.81
CA THR A 32 -0.04 -4.61 11.97
C THR A 32 1.15 -5.35 11.35
N GLU A 33 1.60 -6.41 11.99
CA GLU A 33 2.67 -7.29 11.49
C GLU A 33 2.12 -8.24 10.41
N ASN A 34 0.89 -8.74 10.58
CA ASN A 34 0.25 -9.64 9.63
C ASN A 34 -0.92 -9.00 8.90
N TYR A 35 -1.45 -9.72 7.90
CA TYR A 35 -2.69 -9.35 7.24
C TYR A 35 -3.91 -9.80 8.06
N LEU A 36 -4.74 -8.84 8.47
CA LEU A 36 -6.02 -9.06 9.13
C LEU A 36 -7.12 -9.80 8.32
N CYS A 37 -6.89 -10.08 7.03
CA CYS A 37 -7.81 -10.91 6.23
C CYS A 37 -7.05 -11.67 5.14
N SER A 38 -7.58 -12.82 4.73
CA SER A 38 -7.04 -13.58 3.60
C SER A 38 -7.46 -12.94 2.26
N PRO A 39 -6.76 -13.25 1.15
CA PRO A 39 -7.15 -12.78 -0.19
C PRO A 39 -8.56 -13.20 -0.59
N GLU A 40 -9.02 -14.37 -0.14
CA GLU A 40 -10.35 -14.92 -0.42
C GLU A 40 -11.48 -14.11 0.24
N ALA A 41 -11.17 -13.24 1.21
CA ALA A 41 -12.14 -12.31 1.79
C ALA A 41 -12.67 -11.30 0.74
N ASN A 42 -11.93 -11.08 -0.36
CA ASN A 42 -12.37 -10.23 -1.48
C ASN A 42 -13.41 -10.95 -2.37
N VAL A 43 -14.54 -11.32 -1.78
CA VAL A 43 -15.64 -12.03 -2.44
C VAL A 43 -16.41 -11.20 -3.48
N TYR A 44 -15.98 -9.95 -3.70
CA TYR A 44 -16.55 -8.97 -4.62
C TYR A 44 -15.69 -8.77 -5.88
N ASP A 45 -14.55 -9.46 -5.97
CA ASP A 45 -13.56 -9.35 -7.05
C ASP A 45 -13.18 -7.89 -7.34
N ILE A 46 -12.95 -7.12 -6.28
CA ILE A 46 -12.46 -5.75 -6.39
C ILE A 46 -10.99 -5.80 -6.81
N ASP A 47 -10.65 -5.16 -7.94
CA ASP A 47 -9.29 -5.16 -8.48
C ASP A 47 -8.84 -3.76 -8.89
N PHE A 48 -7.76 -3.25 -8.29
CA PHE A 48 -7.19 -1.93 -8.59
C PHE A 48 -6.27 -2.01 -9.81
N THR A 49 -6.65 -1.30 -10.88
CA THR A 49 -5.99 -1.35 -12.19
C THR A 49 -5.18 -0.10 -12.53
N ARG A 50 -5.42 1.02 -11.82
CA ARG A 50 -4.65 2.25 -11.97
C ARG A 50 -4.52 2.98 -10.64
N LEU A 51 -3.33 3.52 -10.39
CA LEU A 51 -3.07 4.52 -9.36
C LEU A 51 -2.32 5.69 -9.99
N LYS A 52 -2.79 6.91 -9.76
CA LYS A 52 -2.10 8.14 -10.17
C LYS A 52 -2.12 9.12 -9.01
N ILE A 53 -0.95 9.50 -8.52
CA ILE A 53 -0.79 10.51 -7.49
C ILE A 53 -0.28 11.79 -8.15
N ARG A 54 -0.94 12.92 -7.88
CA ARG A 54 -0.49 14.25 -8.28
C ARG A 54 -0.42 15.19 -7.09
N ASP A 55 0.53 16.10 -7.13
CA ASP A 55 0.50 17.30 -6.31
C ASP A 55 -0.66 18.20 -6.75
N MET A 56 -1.53 18.58 -5.82
CA MET A 56 -2.69 19.42 -6.11
C MET A 56 -2.33 20.91 -6.27
N GLU A 57 -1.19 21.36 -5.73
CA GLU A 57 -0.76 22.76 -5.86
C GLU A 57 -0.12 23.01 -7.24
N THR A 58 0.74 22.10 -7.70
CA THR A 58 1.47 22.27 -8.98
C THR A 58 0.85 21.49 -10.14
N GLY A 59 -0.02 20.52 -9.87
CA GLY A 59 -0.55 19.58 -10.87
C GLY A 59 0.46 18.52 -11.32
N THR A 60 1.66 18.50 -10.75
CA THR A 60 2.74 17.57 -11.11
C THR A 60 2.36 16.14 -10.76
N VAL A 61 2.48 15.22 -11.70
CA VAL A 61 2.25 13.79 -11.46
C VAL A 61 3.47 13.21 -10.76
N LEU A 62 3.29 12.78 -9.51
CA LEU A 62 4.33 12.22 -8.65
C LEU A 62 4.50 10.73 -8.87
N LEU A 63 3.39 10.04 -9.19
CA LEU A 63 3.36 8.60 -9.44
C LEU A 63 2.25 8.28 -10.43
N LYS A 64 2.51 7.39 -11.37
CA LYS A 64 1.48 6.84 -12.26
C LYS A 64 1.76 5.39 -12.58
N LEU A 65 0.78 4.55 -12.28
CA LEU A 65 0.85 3.11 -12.44
C LEU A 65 -0.42 2.64 -13.15
N GLN A 66 -0.25 1.69 -14.06
CA GLN A 66 -1.35 1.08 -14.78
C GLN A 66 -1.02 -0.37 -15.08
N SER A 67 -1.91 -1.29 -14.71
CA SER A 67 -1.83 -2.70 -15.05
C SER A 67 -3.23 -3.24 -15.27
N PRO A 68 -3.44 -4.15 -16.24
CA PRO A 68 -4.78 -4.65 -16.53
C PRO A 68 -5.38 -5.59 -15.48
N HIS A 69 -4.68 -5.96 -14.40
CA HIS A 69 -5.16 -6.86 -13.33
C HIS A 69 -4.43 -6.55 -11.99
N HIS A 70 -4.76 -7.29 -10.91
CA HIS A 70 -4.14 -7.33 -9.56
C HIS A 70 -2.60 -7.21 -9.52
N LEU A 71 -1.98 -7.47 -10.68
CA LEU A 71 -0.62 -7.13 -11.04
C LEU A 71 -0.23 -5.65 -10.86
N LEU A 72 -1.13 -4.70 -10.53
CA LEU A 72 -0.70 -3.32 -10.27
C LEU A 72 0.32 -3.29 -9.13
N ILE A 73 0.02 -3.96 -8.01
CA ILE A 73 0.92 -4.00 -6.86
C ILE A 73 2.18 -4.81 -7.18
N ILE A 74 2.03 -5.93 -7.90
CA ILE A 74 3.19 -6.72 -8.38
C ILE A 74 4.09 -5.87 -9.28
N LYS A 75 3.54 -5.09 -10.22
CA LYS A 75 4.32 -4.20 -11.08
C LYS A 75 5.01 -3.09 -10.32
N ILE A 76 4.42 -2.60 -9.23
CA ILE A 76 5.11 -1.66 -8.35
C ILE A 76 6.34 -2.34 -7.77
N ASN A 77 6.17 -3.53 -7.19
CA ASN A 77 7.28 -4.29 -6.64
C ASN A 77 8.33 -4.65 -7.69
N GLU A 78 7.96 -5.10 -8.90
CA GLU A 78 8.89 -5.35 -10.01
C GLU A 78 9.62 -4.08 -10.45
N TYR A 79 8.93 -2.96 -10.62
CA TYR A 79 9.57 -1.69 -11.01
C TYR A 79 10.62 -1.29 -9.98
N TYR A 80 10.27 -1.35 -8.69
CA TYR A 80 11.23 -1.07 -7.63
C TYR A 80 12.32 -2.13 -7.59
N LEU A 81 12.03 -3.44 -7.59
CA LEU A 81 13.02 -4.53 -7.65
C LEU A 81 14.03 -4.30 -8.78
N ASN A 82 13.56 -3.92 -9.98
CA ASN A 82 14.43 -3.62 -11.12
C ASN A 82 15.28 -2.35 -10.88
N ALA A 83 14.71 -1.30 -10.27
CA ALA A 83 15.46 -0.11 -9.86
C ALA A 83 16.48 -0.39 -8.73
N TRP A 84 16.21 -1.37 -7.87
CA TRP A 84 17.14 -1.88 -6.85
C TRP A 84 18.26 -2.75 -7.45
N GLN A 85 17.93 -3.64 -8.40
CA GLN A 85 18.89 -4.54 -9.05
C GLN A 85 19.90 -3.78 -9.95
N GLN A 86 19.49 -2.72 -10.63
CA GLN A 86 20.41 -1.94 -11.49
C GLN A 86 21.49 -1.18 -10.71
N ASN A 87 21.35 -1.00 -9.39
CA ASN A 87 22.34 -0.31 -8.54
C ASN A 87 23.32 -1.26 -7.81
N PHE A 88 23.24 -2.58 -8.03
CA PHE A 88 24.18 -3.56 -7.46
C PHE A 88 24.60 -4.64 -8.47
N PHE A 89 25.09 -4.24 -9.64
CA PHE A 89 25.99 -5.09 -10.43
C PHE A 89 26.91 -4.21 -11.27
N GLN A 90 28.12 -3.94 -10.77
CA GLN A 90 29.25 -3.61 -11.65
C GLN A 90 29.79 -4.94 -12.18
N PRO A 91 29.62 -5.30 -13.46
CA PRO A 91 30.36 -6.42 -13.99
C PRO A 91 31.82 -5.96 -14.15
N TYR A 92 32.66 -6.38 -13.21
CA TYR A 92 34.08 -6.57 -13.51
C TYR A 92 34.13 -7.56 -14.68
N SER A 93 34.37 -7.04 -15.88
CA SER A 93 34.63 -7.86 -17.05
C SER A 93 36.06 -8.38 -16.94
N SER A 94 36.21 -9.66 -16.59
CA SER A 94 37.37 -10.49 -16.96
C SER A 94 37.15 -11.94 -16.54
N ILE A 95 37.36 -12.85 -17.50
CA ILE A 95 37.45 -14.33 -17.38
C ILE A 95 36.08 -14.99 -17.29
N GLY A 96 35.64 -15.91 -18.13
CA GLY A 96 36.22 -16.69 -19.22
C GLY A 96 35.10 -17.63 -19.68
N LYS A 97 35.13 -18.08 -20.93
CA LYS A 97 34.07 -18.88 -21.56
C LYS A 97 34.01 -20.32 -21.02
N ASP A 98 32.82 -20.88 -21.17
CA ASP A 98 32.43 -22.30 -21.16
C ASP A 98 32.29 -22.98 -19.78
N ASP A 99 31.06 -23.41 -19.46
CA ASP A 99 30.76 -24.82 -19.09
C ASP A 99 29.24 -25.03 -18.87
N ASP A 100 28.74 -26.13 -19.43
CA ASP A 100 27.39 -26.68 -19.30
C ASP A 100 26.95 -26.87 -17.84
N LEU A 101 25.75 -26.41 -17.48
CA LEU A 101 25.08 -26.80 -16.24
C LEU A 101 23.59 -27.12 -16.47
N ASP A 102 23.31 -28.42 -16.47
CA ASP A 102 22.02 -29.08 -16.28
C ASP A 102 21.58 -28.99 -14.80
N TYR A 103 20.45 -28.35 -14.49
CA TYR A 103 19.70 -28.49 -13.24
C TYR A 103 18.20 -28.19 -13.52
N ARG A 104 17.37 -29.23 -13.67
CA ARG A 104 16.52 -29.88 -12.66
C ARG A 104 15.29 -29.06 -12.24
N ASP A 105 14.12 -29.72 -12.37
CA ASP A 105 12.81 -29.44 -11.80
C ASP A 105 12.72 -28.15 -10.96
N GLN A 106 12.18 -27.09 -11.57
CA GLN A 106 11.56 -26.01 -10.80
C GLN A 106 10.33 -26.62 -10.14
N GLU A 107 10.47 -27.01 -8.87
CA GLU A 107 9.33 -27.10 -7.95
C GLU A 107 8.49 -25.84 -8.18
N GLN A 108 7.20 -26.02 -8.50
CA GLN A 108 6.26 -24.91 -8.52
C GLN A 108 6.28 -24.31 -7.11
N GLU A 109 7.06 -23.24 -6.90
CA GLU A 109 6.90 -22.38 -5.75
C GLU A 109 5.40 -22.02 -5.71
N GLU A 110 4.71 -22.49 -4.67
CA GLU A 110 3.35 -22.06 -4.39
C GLU A 110 3.39 -20.54 -4.38
N ALA A 111 2.73 -19.92 -5.36
CA ALA A 111 2.71 -18.48 -5.48
C ALA A 111 2.24 -17.89 -4.15
N ASP A 112 3.03 -16.98 -3.56
CA ASP A 112 2.69 -16.34 -2.28
C ASP A 112 1.24 -15.84 -2.35
N PRO A 113 0.32 -16.33 -1.49
CA PRO A 113 -1.07 -15.90 -1.52
C PRO A 113 -1.22 -14.39 -1.26
N ASN A 114 -0.23 -13.75 -0.64
CA ASN A 114 -0.20 -12.30 -0.45
C ASN A 114 0.56 -11.56 -1.56
N ALA A 115 0.98 -12.24 -2.62
CA ALA A 115 1.60 -11.62 -3.79
C ALA A 115 0.70 -10.50 -4.31
N GLY A 116 1.24 -9.28 -4.30
CA GLY A 116 0.47 -8.11 -4.71
C GLY A 116 -0.34 -7.43 -3.61
N ARG A 117 -0.09 -7.67 -2.31
CA ARG A 117 -0.72 -6.93 -1.20
C ARG A 117 0.24 -6.01 -0.43
N PHE A 118 1.48 -5.93 -0.87
CA PHE A 118 2.52 -5.08 -0.29
C PHE A 118 3.11 -4.16 -1.35
N VAL A 119 3.25 -2.87 -1.03
CA VAL A 119 3.85 -1.88 -1.94
C VAL A 119 5.02 -1.17 -1.26
N ARG A 120 6.19 -1.16 -1.90
CA ARG A 120 7.30 -0.30 -1.48
C ARG A 120 7.31 0.99 -2.28
N TYR A 121 7.30 2.16 -1.63
CA TYR A 121 7.36 3.46 -2.29
C TYR A 121 8.71 4.13 -2.12
N GLN A 122 9.26 4.66 -3.22
CA GLN A 122 10.43 5.55 -3.20
C GLN A 122 10.01 6.97 -3.58
N PHE A 123 10.06 7.88 -2.64
CA PHE A 123 9.82 9.30 -2.84
C PHE A 123 11.07 10.13 -2.53
N THR A 124 11.05 11.38 -2.96
CA THR A 124 12.09 12.36 -2.62
C THR A 124 11.73 13.12 -1.34
N PRO A 125 12.67 13.82 -0.70
CA PRO A 125 12.39 14.60 0.51
C PRO A 125 11.31 15.67 0.32
N GLN A 126 11.14 16.16 -0.91
CA GLN A 126 10.12 17.15 -1.26
C GLN A 126 8.70 16.62 -1.06
N PHE A 127 8.49 15.30 -1.10
CA PHE A 127 7.18 14.69 -0.88
C PHE A 127 6.63 15.01 0.51
N LEU A 128 7.48 15.04 1.55
CA LEU A 128 7.08 15.38 2.92
C LEU A 128 6.70 16.86 3.09
N LYS A 129 6.98 17.71 2.10
CA LYS A 129 6.66 19.15 2.12
C LYS A 129 5.35 19.47 1.40
N LEU A 130 4.73 18.48 0.76
CA LEU A 130 3.46 18.65 0.07
C LEU A 130 2.34 18.87 1.08
N LYS A 131 1.40 19.77 0.77
CA LYS A 131 0.21 19.99 1.61
C LYS A 131 -0.92 19.05 1.23
N THR A 132 -1.11 18.86 -0.08
CA THR A 132 -2.26 18.13 -0.60
C THR A 132 -1.87 17.35 -1.85
N VAL A 133 -2.22 16.07 -1.88
CA VAL A 133 -2.09 15.24 -3.08
C VAL A 133 -3.44 14.64 -3.47
N GLY A 134 -3.67 14.52 -4.77
CA GLY A 134 -4.82 13.84 -5.33
C GLY A 134 -4.40 12.47 -5.83
N ALA A 135 -4.99 11.40 -5.28
CA ALA A 135 -4.79 10.05 -5.76
C ALA A 135 -6.03 9.60 -6.56
N THR A 136 -5.88 9.54 -7.88
CA THR A 136 -6.87 8.93 -8.75
C THR A 136 -6.64 7.41 -8.78
N VAL A 137 -7.66 6.64 -8.42
CA VAL A 137 -7.67 5.17 -8.50
C VAL A 137 -8.71 4.71 -9.50
N GLU A 138 -8.36 3.73 -10.34
CA GLU A 138 -9.32 3.00 -11.16
C GLU A 138 -9.34 1.54 -10.72
N PHE A 139 -10.54 0.98 -10.62
CA PHE A 139 -10.73 -0.41 -10.17
C PHE A 139 -11.94 -1.05 -10.86
N THR A 140 -11.94 -2.37 -10.93
CA THR A 140 -13.09 -3.16 -11.39
C THR A 140 -13.79 -3.81 -10.21
N VAL A 141 -15.07 -4.12 -10.39
CA VAL A 141 -15.91 -4.87 -9.44
C VAL A 141 -16.51 -6.06 -10.18
N GLY A 142 -16.54 -7.23 -9.53
CA GLY A 142 -17.14 -8.45 -10.06
C GLY A 142 -18.67 -8.40 -10.10
N GLU A 143 -19.28 -9.58 -10.09
CA GLU A 143 -20.72 -9.74 -10.31
C GLU A 143 -21.60 -9.25 -9.15
N LYS A 144 -21.05 -9.19 -7.93
CA LYS A 144 -21.80 -8.78 -6.75
C LYS A 144 -21.82 -7.25 -6.62
N PRO A 145 -22.98 -6.66 -6.28
CA PRO A 145 -23.03 -5.24 -5.95
C PRO A 145 -22.22 -4.96 -4.70
N VAL A 146 -21.51 -3.84 -4.72
CA VAL A 146 -20.68 -3.38 -3.61
C VAL A 146 -21.35 -2.15 -3.00
N ASN A 147 -21.76 -2.25 -1.74
CA ASN A 147 -22.39 -1.15 -1.00
C ASN A 147 -21.42 -0.63 0.07
N LYS A 148 -21.51 0.67 0.36
CA LYS A 148 -20.72 1.32 1.42
C LYS A 148 -19.22 0.98 1.34
N PHE A 149 -18.65 0.98 0.13
CA PHE A 149 -17.24 0.70 -0.03
C PHE A 149 -16.44 1.83 0.61
N ARG A 150 -15.58 1.48 1.57
CA ARG A 150 -14.84 2.41 2.41
C ARG A 150 -13.40 1.93 2.55
N MET A 151 -12.47 2.86 2.61
CA MET A 151 -11.06 2.58 2.88
C MET A 151 -10.59 3.43 4.05
N ILE A 152 -10.01 2.77 5.04
CA ILE A 152 -9.28 3.42 6.13
C ILE A 152 -7.80 3.12 5.92
N GLU A 153 -7.01 4.17 5.72
CA GLU A 153 -5.57 4.07 5.55
C GLU A 153 -4.85 4.76 6.70
N ARG A 154 -3.98 4.04 7.40
CA ARG A 154 -3.27 4.53 8.58
C ARG A 154 -1.78 4.52 8.31
N HIS A 155 -1.14 5.67 8.50
CA HIS A 155 0.30 5.85 8.31
C HIS A 155 0.99 5.97 9.66
N TYR A 156 2.12 5.29 9.78
CA TYR A 156 2.94 5.21 10.98
C TYR A 156 4.38 5.51 10.63
N PHE A 157 5.09 6.20 11.52
CA PHE A 157 6.55 6.20 11.54
C PHE A 157 6.99 5.51 12.81
N ARG A 158 7.60 4.33 12.67
CA ARG A 158 7.79 3.40 13.79
C ARG A 158 6.46 3.14 14.51
N GLU A 159 6.42 3.36 15.81
CA GLU A 159 5.25 3.14 16.68
C GLU A 159 4.31 4.36 16.76
N LYS A 160 4.53 5.43 15.99
CA LYS A 160 3.74 6.66 16.07
C LYS A 160 2.84 6.82 14.85
N ILE A 161 1.54 7.01 15.08
CA ILE A 161 0.59 7.39 14.03
C ILE A 161 0.95 8.78 13.50
N LEU A 162 1.16 8.89 12.19
CA LEU A 162 1.32 10.16 11.48
C LEU A 162 -0.05 10.73 11.09
N LYS A 163 -0.89 9.90 10.47
CA LYS A 163 -2.21 10.31 9.98
C LYS A 163 -3.08 9.07 9.73
N THR A 164 -4.38 9.24 9.92
CA THR A 164 -5.41 8.33 9.42
C THR A 164 -6.21 9.06 8.34
N PHE A 165 -6.38 8.40 7.20
CA PHE A 165 -7.25 8.81 6.13
C PHE A 165 -8.43 7.85 6.07
N ASP A 166 -9.62 8.39 5.87
CA ASP A 166 -10.86 7.65 5.87
C ASP A 166 -11.71 8.12 4.70
N PHE A 167 -11.85 7.26 3.70
CA PHE A 167 -12.48 7.60 2.43
C PHE A 167 -13.65 6.65 2.15
N GLU A 168 -14.78 7.24 1.76
CA GLU A 168 -15.92 6.50 1.26
C GLU A 168 -15.95 6.56 -0.27
N PHE A 169 -15.91 5.40 -0.92
CA PHE A 169 -16.21 5.26 -2.35
C PHE A 169 -17.73 5.22 -2.59
N GLY A 170 -18.49 4.68 -1.64
CA GLY A 170 -19.94 4.54 -1.73
C GLY A 170 -20.38 3.28 -2.48
N PHE A 171 -21.40 3.40 -3.33
CA PHE A 171 -21.92 2.28 -4.12
C PHE A 171 -21.09 2.08 -5.39
N CYS A 172 -20.68 0.84 -5.67
CA CYS A 172 -20.00 0.50 -6.92
C CYS A 172 -20.86 -0.48 -7.75
N ILE A 173 -20.97 -0.17 -9.04
CA ILE A 173 -21.83 -0.91 -9.97
C ILE A 173 -21.20 -2.30 -10.23
N PRO A 174 -21.98 -3.41 -10.19
CA PRO A 174 -21.46 -4.72 -10.57
C PRO A 174 -20.94 -4.77 -12.01
N ASN A 175 -19.97 -5.64 -12.29
CA ASN A 175 -19.39 -5.88 -13.62
C ASN A 175 -18.97 -4.58 -14.32
N SER A 176 -18.41 -3.64 -13.57
CA SER A 176 -18.08 -2.32 -14.06
C SER A 176 -16.67 -1.91 -13.69
N LYS A 177 -16.16 -0.92 -14.41
CA LYS A 177 -14.95 -0.18 -14.06
C LYS A 177 -15.35 1.14 -13.40
N ASN A 178 -14.78 1.40 -12.24
CA ASN A 178 -15.02 2.58 -11.43
C ASN A 178 -13.74 3.42 -11.35
N SER A 179 -13.90 4.72 -11.14
CA SER A 179 -12.82 5.66 -10.91
C SER A 179 -13.18 6.55 -9.73
N CYS A 180 -12.25 6.68 -8.79
CA CYS A 180 -12.40 7.58 -7.64
C CYS A 180 -11.15 8.46 -7.52
N GLU A 181 -11.31 9.65 -6.97
CA GLU A 181 -10.20 10.51 -6.61
C GLU A 181 -10.27 10.83 -5.11
N HIS A 182 -9.26 10.38 -4.37
CA HIS A 182 -9.11 10.70 -2.96
C HIS A 182 -8.14 11.87 -2.82
N ILE A 183 -8.54 12.84 -2.00
CA ILE A 183 -7.72 14.00 -1.68
C ILE A 183 -7.08 13.77 -0.31
N TYR A 184 -5.76 13.68 -0.29
CA TYR A 184 -4.98 13.51 0.93
C TYR A 184 -4.48 14.86 1.37
N GLU A 185 -4.93 15.30 2.54
CA GLU A 185 -4.37 16.46 3.23
C GLU A 185 -3.31 16.00 4.23
N PHE A 186 -2.06 16.33 3.94
CA PHE A 186 -0.93 15.88 4.74
C PHE A 186 -0.92 16.59 6.10
N PRO A 187 -0.54 15.88 7.17
CA PRO A 187 -0.30 16.52 8.45
C PRO A 187 0.87 17.49 8.35
N VAL A 188 0.85 18.55 9.15
CA VAL A 188 2.06 19.33 9.40
C VAL A 188 2.96 18.51 10.30
N LEU A 189 4.05 17.99 9.74
CA LEU A 189 5.05 17.21 10.47
C LEU A 189 6.13 18.14 11.03
N ASP A 190 6.66 17.78 12.20
CA ASP A 190 7.83 18.44 12.76
C ASP A 190 9.04 18.25 11.81
N PRO A 191 9.86 19.29 11.56
CA PRO A 191 11.07 19.16 10.77
C PRO A 191 12.00 18.02 11.22
N ASP A 192 12.15 17.81 12.54
CA ASP A 192 13.01 16.76 13.08
C ASP A 192 12.45 15.37 12.74
N VAL A 193 11.12 15.22 12.74
CA VAL A 193 10.45 13.97 12.31
C VAL A 193 10.63 13.76 10.82
N CYS A 194 10.58 14.81 10.00
CA CYS A 194 10.83 14.69 8.56
C CYS A 194 12.26 14.23 8.27
N ASP A 195 13.24 14.81 8.97
CA ASP A 195 14.65 14.44 8.83
C ASP A 195 14.88 12.98 9.26
N ASP A 196 14.26 12.55 10.36
CA ASP A 196 14.27 11.15 10.80
C ASP A 196 13.64 10.21 9.76
N MET A 197 12.49 10.56 9.17
CA MET A 197 11.83 9.77 8.12
C MET A 197 12.68 9.68 6.84
N ILE A 198 13.46 10.72 6.52
CA ILE A 198 14.39 10.72 5.39
C ILE A 198 15.60 9.83 5.69
N ALA A 199 16.14 9.89 6.90
CA ALA A 199 17.31 9.12 7.31
C ALA A 199 17.02 7.62 7.52
N ASN A 200 15.76 7.25 7.82
CA ASN A 200 15.36 5.88 8.14
C ASN A 200 14.34 5.34 7.11
N PRO A 201 14.77 4.99 5.88
CA PRO A 201 13.87 4.50 4.83
C PRO A 201 13.14 3.22 5.28
N PHE A 202 11.88 3.08 4.89
CA PHE A 202 11.00 1.92 5.17
C PHE A 202 10.59 1.71 6.64
N GLU A 203 10.97 2.64 7.53
CA GLU A 203 10.41 2.72 8.88
C GLU A 203 9.10 3.51 8.93
N THR A 204 8.79 4.26 7.87
CA THR A 204 7.43 4.74 7.63
C THR A 204 6.66 3.63 6.92
N ARG A 205 5.51 3.24 7.47
CA ARG A 205 4.65 2.16 6.98
C ARG A 205 3.19 2.56 7.01
N SER A 206 2.36 1.87 6.23
CA SER A 206 0.92 2.04 6.28
C SER A 206 0.17 0.72 6.16
N ASP A 207 -1.01 0.71 6.76
CA ASP A 207 -2.04 -0.29 6.53
C ASP A 207 -3.23 0.39 5.82
N SER A 208 -3.66 -0.17 4.71
CA SER A 208 -4.86 0.22 3.96
C SER A 208 -5.92 -0.88 4.11
N PHE A 209 -6.96 -0.61 4.89
CA PHE A 209 -8.07 -1.51 5.19
C PHE A 209 -9.27 -1.15 4.33
N TYR A 210 -9.83 -2.13 3.63
CA TYR A 210 -10.98 -1.93 2.73
C TYR A 210 -12.19 -2.69 3.25
N PHE A 211 -13.31 -1.98 3.35
CA PHE A 211 -14.55 -2.48 3.91
C PHE A 211 -15.68 -2.41 2.91
N VAL A 212 -16.53 -3.45 2.89
CA VAL A 212 -17.82 -3.45 2.21
C VAL A 212 -18.87 -3.84 3.24
N ASP A 213 -19.92 -3.04 3.37
CA ASP A 213 -20.95 -3.19 4.41
C ASP A 213 -20.34 -3.41 5.82
N ASP A 214 -19.35 -2.57 6.17
CA ASP A 214 -18.64 -2.57 7.46
C ASP A 214 -17.87 -3.87 7.79
N ARG A 215 -17.56 -4.69 6.78
CA ARG A 215 -16.74 -5.90 6.91
C ARG A 215 -15.44 -5.76 6.14
N LEU A 216 -14.32 -6.06 6.79
CA LEU A 216 -13.00 -6.08 6.14
C LEU A 216 -12.97 -7.14 5.03
N ILE A 217 -12.66 -6.72 3.80
CA ILE A 217 -12.58 -7.61 2.63
C ILE A 217 -11.21 -7.60 1.94
N MET A 218 -10.40 -6.59 2.20
CA MET A 218 -9.03 -6.51 1.69
C MET A 218 -8.19 -5.67 2.65
N HIS A 219 -6.93 -6.04 2.76
CA HIS A 219 -5.95 -5.33 3.58
C HIS A 219 -4.64 -5.31 2.80
N ASN A 220 -4.17 -4.12 2.47
CA ASN A 220 -2.91 -3.90 1.78
C ASN A 220 -1.95 -3.17 2.71
N LYS A 221 -0.66 -3.37 2.49
CA LYS A 221 0.42 -2.78 3.27
C LYS A 221 1.36 -1.99 2.38
N ALA A 222 2.01 -0.99 2.94
CA ALA A 222 3.10 -0.32 2.25
C ALA A 222 4.20 0.15 3.20
N ASP A 223 5.40 0.31 2.65
CA ASP A 223 6.50 1.04 3.27
C ASP A 223 7.01 2.16 2.37
N TYR A 224 7.65 3.16 2.99
CA TYR A 224 8.00 4.40 2.32
C TYR A 224 9.44 4.80 2.62
N ALA A 225 10.15 5.21 1.57
CA ALA A 225 11.42 5.91 1.69
C ALA A 225 11.30 7.31 1.10
N TYR A 226 11.94 8.29 1.76
CA TYR A 226 11.92 9.69 1.35
C TYR A 226 13.30 10.25 0.99
N ASN A 227 14.33 9.39 0.92
CA ASN A 227 15.71 9.78 0.62
C ASN A 227 15.99 9.93 -0.90
N GLY A 228 14.98 9.82 -1.76
CA GLY A 228 15.16 9.92 -3.21
C GLY A 228 15.98 8.79 -3.85
N GLY A 229 16.16 7.67 -3.14
CA GLY A 229 16.93 6.52 -3.64
C GLY A 229 18.44 6.63 -3.41
N LEU A 230 18.89 7.67 -2.69
CA LEU A 230 20.29 7.80 -2.28
C LEU A 230 20.58 6.80 -1.15
N GLN A 231 21.39 5.79 -1.41
CA GLN A 231 21.97 4.97 -0.34
C GLN A 231 22.94 5.83 0.46
N GLN A 232 22.81 5.83 1.79
CA GLN A 232 23.89 6.27 2.68
C GLN A 232 24.87 5.13 2.88
#